data_AF-A0A376BMX7-F1
#
_entry.id   AF-A0A376BMX7-F1
#
_cell.length_a   1.000
_cell.length_b   1.000
_cell.length_c   1.000
_cell.angle_alpha   90.00
_cell.angle_beta   90.00
_cell.angle_gamma   90.00
#
_symmetry.space_group_name_H-M   'P 1'
#
loop_
_entity.id
_entity.type
_entity.pdbx_description
1 polymer ?
#
loop_
_entity_poly.entity_id
_entity_poly.type
_entity_poly.pdbx_seq_one_letter_code
_entity_poly.pdbx_strand_id
1 'polypeptide(L)' 'MNSQEAKNDLERLVLQSFITRLVDLGANELNIGKALEPLDFDDVRACYALSDDDLKNRFLGLF' A
#
# COMPACT_ATOMS: atom_id res chain seq x y z
N MET A 1 6.94 -24.37 12.44
CA MET A 1 6.43 -23.21 11.68
C MET A 1 7.29 -22.02 12.05
N ASN A 2 8.15 -21.55 11.14
CA ASN A 2 9.07 -20.44 11.45
C ASN A 2 8.27 -19.14 11.51
N SER A 3 8.39 -18.40 12.60
CA SER A 3 7.75 -17.09 12.79
C SER A 3 8.15 -16.05 11.72
N GLN A 4 9.19 -16.32 10.94
CA GLN A 4 9.64 -15.46 9.84
C GLN A 4 8.77 -15.59 8.58
N GLU A 5 8.28 -16.79 8.28
CA GLU A 5 7.42 -17.04 7.11
C GLU A 5 6.06 -16.36 7.30
N ALA A 6 5.46 -16.52 8.48
CA ALA A 6 4.20 -15.88 8.85
C ALA A 6 4.25 -14.34 8.85
N LYS A 7 5.41 -13.73 9.15
CA LYS A 7 5.60 -12.28 9.04
C LYS A 7 5.53 -11.81 7.59
N ASN A 8 6.25 -12.50 6.71
CA ASN A 8 6.24 -12.18 5.28
C ASN A 8 4.86 -12.36 4.64
N ASP A 9 4.07 -13.35 5.06
CA ASP A 9 2.69 -13.53 4.57
C ASP A 9 1.77 -12.37 4.99
N LEU A 10 1.88 -11.92 6.24
CA LEU A 10 1.11 -10.79 6.75
C LEU A 10 1.47 -9.50 6.00
N GLU A 11 2.76 -9.23 5.83
CA GLU A 11 3.25 -8.04 5.12
C GLU A 11 2.75 -8.01 3.67
N ARG A 12 2.76 -9.16 3.00
CA ARG A 12 2.18 -9.30 1.65
C ARG A 12 0.67 -9.05 1.62
N LEU A 13 -0.07 -9.59 2.58
CA LEU A 13 -1.52 -9.40 2.66
C LEU A 13 -1.90 -7.93 2.87
N VAL A 14 -1.19 -7.24 3.76
CA VAL A 14 -1.41 -5.80 4.01
C VAL A 14 -1.06 -4.99 2.77
N LEU A 15 0.06 -5.27 2.10
CA LEU A 15 0.44 -4.58 0.87
C LEU A 15 -0.61 -4.79 -0.23
N GLN A 16 -1.08 -6.03 -0.43
CA GLN A 16 -2.14 -6.35 -1.39
C GLN A 16 -3.44 -5.62 -1.06
N SER A 17 -3.86 -5.61 0.21
CA SER A 17 -5.04 -4.88 0.65
C SER A 17 -4.91 -3.37 0.41
N PHE A 18 -3.72 -2.81 0.62
CA PHE A 18 -3.45 -1.40 0.37
C PHE A 18 -3.52 -1.05 -1.12
N ILE A 19 -2.95 -1.90 -1.98
CA ILE A 19 -3.07 -1.77 -3.44
C ILE A 19 -4.54 -1.78 -3.85
N THR A 20 -5.33 -2.74 -3.36
CA THR A 20 -6.78 -2.80 -3.65
C THR A 20 -7.51 -1.53 -3.22
N ARG A 21 -7.20 -0.97 -2.04
CA ARG A 21 -7.78 0.30 -1.58
C ARG A 21 -7.43 1.45 -2.52
N LEU A 22 -6.18 1.56 -2.96
CA LEU A 22 -5.77 2.60 -3.90
C LEU A 22 -6.50 2.46 -5.25
N VAL A 23 -6.62 1.24 -5.78
CA VAL A 23 -7.37 0.97 -7.02
C VAL A 23 -8.85 1.36 -6.87
N ASP A 24 -9.49 1.02 -5.75
CA ASP A 24 -10.89 1.37 -5.47
C ASP A 24 -11.10 2.89 -5.41
N LEU A 25 -10.11 3.63 -4.91
CA LEU A 25 -10.09 5.11 -4.91
C LEU A 25 -9.87 5.73 -6.30
N GLY A 26 -9.54 4.92 -7.31
CA GLY A 26 -9.32 5.32 -8.71
C GLY A 26 -7.85 5.33 -9.16
N ALA A 27 -6.92 4.78 -8.38
CA ALA A 27 -5.51 4.77 -8.74
C ALA A 27 -5.21 3.87 -9.94
N ASN A 28 -4.28 4.29 -10.80
CA ASN A 28 -3.77 3.49 -11.91
C ASN A 28 -2.86 2.36 -11.41
N GLU A 29 -3.36 1.13 -11.45
CA GLU A 29 -2.67 -0.08 -11.00
C GLU A 29 -1.26 -0.27 -11.60
N LEU A 30 -1.04 0.17 -12.84
CA LEU A 30 0.27 0.07 -13.51
C LEU A 30 1.35 0.92 -12.84
N ASN A 31 0.97 1.97 -12.13
CA ASN A 31 1.88 2.88 -11.45
C ASN A 31 1.97 2.63 -9.95
N ILE A 32 1.00 1.91 -9.34
CA ILE A 32 0.98 1.63 -7.90
C ILE A 32 2.26 0.89 -7.48
N GLY A 33 2.68 -0.14 -8.22
CA GLY A 33 3.89 -0.90 -7.89
C GLY A 33 5.14 -0.03 -7.74
N LYS A 34 5.32 0.94 -8.65
CA LYS A 34 6.45 1.89 -8.60
C LYS A 34 6.32 2.90 -7.46
N ALA A 35 5.10 3.30 -7.12
CA ALA A 35 4.84 4.23 -6.03
C ALA A 35 5.01 3.58 -4.64
N LEU A 36 4.82 2.26 -4.54
CA LEU A 36 5.01 1.49 -3.31
C LEU A 36 6.42 0.90 -3.17
N GLU A 37 7.18 0.77 -4.26
CA GLU A 37 8.57 0.27 -4.24
C GLU A 37 9.49 0.96 -3.20
N PRO A 38 9.46 2.29 -3.00
CA PRO A 38 10.30 2.95 -2.00
C PRO A 38 9.73 2.89 -0.57
N LEU A 39 8.56 2.27 -0.35
CA LEU A 39 7.90 2.24 0.95
C LEU A 39 8.18 0.92 1.67
N ASP A 40 8.58 1.01 2.93
CA ASP A 40 8.66 -0.13 3.82
C ASP A 40 7.28 -0.47 4.41
N PHE A 41 7.18 -1.62 5.07
CA PHE A 41 5.93 -2.07 5.69
C PHE A 41 5.35 -1.05 6.69
N ASP A 42 6.21 -0.33 7.42
CA ASP A 42 5.77 0.69 8.37
C ASP A 42 5.17 1.92 7.66
N ASP A 43 5.74 2.33 6.52
CA ASP A 43 5.18 3.40 5.69
C ASP A 43 3.79 3.04 5.14
N VAL A 44 3.64 1.81 4.64
CA VAL A 44 2.34 1.29 4.17
C VAL A 44 1.34 1.30 5.32
N ARG A 45 1.76 0.88 6.52
CA ARG A 45 0.90 0.91 7.71
C ARG A 45 0.51 2.34 8.11
N ALA A 46 1.44 3.30 8.04
CA ALA A 46 1.16 4.69 8.31
C ALA A 46 0.12 5.27 7.33
N CYS A 47 0.13 4.81 6.08
CA CYS A 47 -0.86 5.21 5.07
C CYS A 47 -2.30 4.77 5.43
N TYR A 48 -2.50 3.71 6.21
CA TYR A 48 -3.84 3.31 6.64
C TYR A 48 -4.51 4.31 7.59
N ALA A 49 -3.72 5.10 8.32
CA ALA A 49 -4.23 6.15 9.19
C ALA A 49 -4.63 7.43 8.42
N LEU A 50 -4.31 7.51 7.13
CA LEU A 50 -4.61 8.66 6.29
C LEU A 50 -6.03 8.61 5.74
N SER A 51 -6.61 9.80 5.55
CA SER A 51 -7.86 9.99 4.84
C SER A 51 -7.68 9.71 3.35
N ASP A 52 -8.77 9.47 2.63
CA ASP A 52 -8.70 9.21 1.19
C ASP A 52 -8.12 10.40 0.40
N ASP A 53 -8.44 11.64 0.78
CA ASP A 53 -7.84 12.85 0.22
C ASP A 53 -6.33 12.95 0.49
N ASP A 54 -5.88 12.56 1.69
CA ASP A 54 -4.46 12.55 2.06
C ASP A 54 -3.71 11.48 1.27
N LEU A 55 -4.32 10.31 1.06
CA LEU A 55 -3.79 9.26 0.19
C LEU A 55 -3.67 9.74 -1.25
N LYS A 56 -4.71 10.39 -1.78
CA LYS A 56 -4.68 10.97 -3.13
C LYS A 56 -3.60 12.03 -3.27
N ASN A 57 -3.42 12.88 -2.27
CA ASN A 57 -2.35 13.89 -2.25
C ASN A 57 -0.95 13.27 -2.14
N ARG A 58 -0.77 12.22 -1.33
CA ARG A 58 0.51 11.52 -1.19
C ARG A 58 0.89 10.78 -2.47
N PHE A 59 -0.11 10.28 -3.19
CA PHE A 59 0.05 9.51 -4.41
C PHE A 59 -0.56 10.21 -5.64
N LEU A 60 -0.39 11.53 -5.78
CA LEU A 60 -0.98 12.32 -6.88
C LEU A 60 -0.66 11.80 -8.28
N GLY A 61 0.47 11.10 -8.46
CA GLY A 61 0.83 10.47 -9.74
C GLY A 61 0.03 9.20 -10.07
N LEU A 62 -0.82 8.73 -9.16
CA LEU A 62 -1.64 7.54 -9.31
C LEU A 62 -3.09 7.83 -9.69
N PHE A 63 -3.62 9.00 -9.32
CA PHE A 63 -5.02 9.41 -9.51
C PHE A 63 -5.15 10.46 -10.60
#